data_AF-A0A3A9EH16-F1
#
_entry.id   AF-A0A3A9EH16-F1
#
_cell.length_a   1.000
_cell.length_b   1.000
_cell.length_c   1.000
_cell.angle_alpha   90.00
_cell.angle_beta   90.00
_cell.angle_gamma   90.00
#
_symmetry.space_group_name_H-M   'P 1'
#
loop_
_entity.id
_entity.type
_entity.pdbx_description
1 polymer ?
#
loop_
_entity_poly.entity_id
_entity_poly.type
_entity_poly.pdbx_seq_one_letter_code
_entity_poly.pdbx_strand_id
1 'polypeptide(L)'
;MLEKEELEKDMWHRSILECVDKGKKRGLCLYGAGYWGEVAFKVFQKLGITPTCYCDDNPEKWNQKKNDLPIYSLEQGVERYPEAVYIVCIDETKKKGSWDREKQKHMVERLKSLGVYDRNTELRILYYVFLLDISSLDQVGEAREIEDNIKEEDIQNIILFNNMSNSGSYYLEQLLDGHRNILCLPYSETLENVYVNRMQYLEGDELLIEMMAQMLGYLHSEFEELYCVGQHRFQGYCVNQEGHFIKDIYIDPTIFIQQLKLQLGDNRKLKSYAHMLKVYFAAYNNCLGKKKEKNTEYWIFYHMHLPNYDPSTMYAHLNADEFKRVENLIIIREPVQHCYSWIRRFVMKEKNNA
;
A
#
# COMPACT_ATOMS: atom_id res chain seq x y z
N MET A 1 2.18 -0.94 -33.78
CA MET A 1 1.40 -1.98 -33.07
C MET A 1 2.32 -2.81 -32.18
N LEU A 2 3.41 -3.38 -32.70
CA LEU A 2 4.42 -4.11 -31.92
C LEU A 2 5.02 -3.30 -30.74
N GLU A 3 5.28 -2.00 -30.91
CA GLU A 3 5.77 -1.14 -29.80
C GLU A 3 4.76 -0.95 -28.66
N LYS A 4 3.45 -1.06 -28.93
CA LYS A 4 2.41 -0.90 -27.89
C LYS A 4 2.26 -2.16 -27.04
N GLU A 5 2.46 -3.34 -27.64
CA GLU A 5 2.41 -4.64 -26.96
C GLU A 5 3.69 -4.94 -26.17
N GLU A 6 4.86 -4.44 -26.60
CA GLU A 6 6.10 -4.55 -25.82
C GLU A 6 6.13 -3.61 -24.61
N LEU A 7 5.52 -2.41 -24.71
CA LEU A 7 5.33 -1.50 -23.59
C LEU A 7 4.34 -2.03 -22.52
N GLU A 8 3.39 -2.89 -22.90
CA GLU A 8 2.41 -3.44 -21.94
C GLU A 8 2.97 -4.57 -21.06
N LYS A 9 4.10 -5.19 -21.40
CA LYS A 9 4.66 -6.35 -20.66
C LYS A 9 5.29 -6.01 -19.30
N ASP A 10 5.65 -4.75 -19.07
CA ASP A 10 6.23 -4.27 -17.79
C ASP A 10 5.25 -3.44 -16.96
N MET A 11 3.99 -3.33 -17.38
CA MET A 11 3.01 -2.47 -16.71
C MET A 11 2.33 -3.17 -15.53
N TRP A 12 2.38 -2.51 -14.38
CA TRP A 12 1.57 -2.85 -13.20
C TRP A 12 0.08 -2.91 -13.54
N HIS A 13 -0.71 -3.62 -12.72
CA HIS A 13 -2.17 -3.50 -12.82
C HIS A 13 -2.55 -2.02 -12.59
N ARG A 14 -3.49 -1.51 -13.39
CA ARG A 14 -3.91 -0.11 -13.33
C ARG A 14 -4.77 0.18 -12.12
N SER A 15 -5.83 -0.60 -11.90
CA SER A 15 -6.74 -0.47 -10.78
C SER A 15 -7.62 -1.71 -10.60
N ILE A 16 -8.22 -1.85 -9.42
CA ILE A 16 -9.25 -2.86 -9.21
C ILE A 16 -10.52 -2.62 -10.06
N LEU A 17 -10.83 -1.37 -10.40
CA LEU A 17 -11.99 -1.06 -11.26
C LEU A 17 -11.76 -1.53 -12.71
N GLU A 18 -10.55 -1.37 -13.27
CA GLU A 18 -10.20 -1.96 -14.57
C GLU A 18 -10.37 -3.48 -14.53
N CYS A 19 -9.91 -4.12 -13.45
CA CYS A 19 -10.05 -5.56 -13.25
C CYS A 19 -11.52 -5.98 -13.24
N VAL A 20 -12.39 -5.23 -12.55
CA VAL A 20 -13.85 -5.48 -12.51
C VAL A 20 -14.45 -5.36 -13.90
N ASP A 21 -14.11 -4.31 -14.66
CA ASP A 21 -14.64 -4.09 -16.01
C ASP A 21 -14.20 -5.18 -16.99
N LYS A 22 -12.94 -5.60 -16.92
CA LYS A 22 -12.44 -6.75 -17.70
C LYS A 22 -13.11 -8.05 -17.28
N GLY A 23 -13.27 -8.27 -15.97
CA GLY A 23 -13.97 -9.43 -15.42
C GLY A 23 -15.41 -9.51 -15.89
N LYS A 24 -16.15 -8.39 -15.96
CA LYS A 24 -17.53 -8.36 -16.45
C LYS A 24 -17.63 -8.77 -17.93
N LYS A 25 -16.61 -8.48 -18.72
CA LYS A 25 -16.57 -8.79 -20.16
C LYS A 25 -16.08 -10.20 -20.47
N ARG A 26 -15.10 -10.68 -19.71
CA ARG A 26 -14.32 -11.90 -20.02
C ARG A 26 -14.57 -13.05 -19.04
N GLY A 27 -15.21 -12.78 -17.90
CA GLY A 27 -15.22 -13.66 -16.73
C GLY A 27 -14.08 -13.35 -15.76
N LEU A 28 -14.27 -13.72 -14.50
CA LEU A 28 -13.31 -13.50 -13.41
C LEU A 28 -13.13 -14.81 -12.63
N CYS A 29 -11.94 -15.39 -12.65
CA CYS A 29 -11.62 -16.64 -11.98
C CYS A 29 -10.74 -16.37 -10.75
N LEU A 30 -11.12 -16.94 -9.60
CA LEU A 30 -10.32 -16.82 -8.37
C LEU A 30 -9.39 -18.02 -8.24
N TYR A 31 -8.09 -17.81 -8.43
CA TYR A 31 -7.09 -18.84 -8.26
C TYR A 31 -6.66 -18.94 -6.79
N GLY A 32 -7.25 -19.90 -6.07
CA GLY A 32 -7.08 -20.18 -4.65
C GLY A 32 -8.43 -20.20 -3.93
N ALA A 33 -9.02 -21.37 -3.72
CA ALA A 33 -10.30 -21.54 -3.02
C ALA A 33 -10.16 -21.54 -1.48
N GLY A 34 -9.13 -20.88 -0.95
CA GLY A 34 -8.81 -20.79 0.48
C GLY A 34 -9.52 -19.63 1.18
N TYR A 35 -8.91 -19.15 2.26
CA TYR A 35 -9.37 -17.98 3.00
C TYR A 35 -9.39 -16.72 2.13
N TRP A 36 -8.28 -16.41 1.45
CA TRP A 36 -8.19 -15.23 0.58
C TRP A 36 -9.08 -15.30 -0.65
N GLY A 37 -9.42 -16.49 -1.14
CA GLY A 37 -10.44 -16.64 -2.19
C GLY A 37 -11.85 -16.29 -1.72
N GLU A 38 -12.15 -16.50 -0.44
CA GLU A 38 -13.41 -16.05 0.16
C GLU A 38 -13.45 -14.52 0.26
N VAL A 39 -12.36 -13.92 0.75
CA VAL A 39 -12.24 -12.47 0.86
C VAL A 39 -12.32 -11.81 -0.53
N ALA A 40 -11.59 -12.34 -1.52
CA ALA A 40 -11.63 -11.87 -2.90
C ALA A 40 -13.05 -11.92 -3.47
N PHE A 41 -13.77 -13.02 -3.26
CA PHE A 41 -15.16 -13.15 -3.69
C PHE A 41 -16.05 -12.04 -3.12
N LYS A 42 -15.95 -11.78 -1.81
CA LYS A 42 -16.72 -10.70 -1.16
C LYS A 42 -16.36 -9.32 -1.70
N VAL A 43 -15.07 -9.04 -1.91
CA VAL A 43 -14.59 -7.76 -2.47
C VAL A 43 -15.18 -7.55 -3.87
N PHE A 44 -15.05 -8.54 -4.75
CA PHE A 44 -15.56 -8.43 -6.11
C PHE A 44 -17.09 -8.37 -6.17
N GLN A 45 -17.78 -9.15 -5.34
CA GLN A 45 -19.24 -9.07 -5.22
C GLN A 45 -19.70 -7.67 -4.81
N LYS A 46 -18.98 -7.04 -3.86
CA LYS A 46 -19.25 -5.67 -3.44
C LYS A 46 -19.04 -4.64 -4.55
N LEU A 47 -18.11 -4.91 -5.47
CA LEU A 47 -17.88 -4.10 -6.68
C LEU A 47 -18.83 -4.46 -7.84
N GLY A 48 -19.86 -5.27 -7.58
CA GLY A 48 -20.91 -5.59 -8.55
C GLY A 48 -20.50 -6.61 -9.61
N ILE A 49 -19.56 -7.50 -9.31
CA ILE A 49 -19.23 -8.65 -10.16
C ILE A 49 -19.16 -9.93 -9.32
N THR A 50 -19.83 -10.99 -9.78
CA THR A 50 -19.69 -12.33 -9.21
C THR A 50 -18.62 -13.08 -9.97
N PRO A 51 -17.58 -13.63 -9.31
CA PRO A 51 -16.60 -14.49 -9.96
C PRO A 51 -17.26 -15.70 -10.63
N THR A 52 -16.66 -16.19 -11.70
CA THR A 52 -17.18 -17.30 -12.51
C THR A 52 -16.92 -18.65 -11.87
N CYS A 53 -15.71 -18.84 -11.32
CA CYS A 53 -15.32 -20.06 -10.64
C CYS A 53 -14.12 -19.83 -9.73
N TYR A 54 -13.82 -20.84 -8.92
CA TYR A 54 -12.53 -20.99 -8.28
C TYR A 54 -11.65 -21.98 -9.04
N CYS A 55 -10.34 -21.74 -9.04
CA CYS A 55 -9.33 -22.74 -9.35
C CYS A 55 -8.52 -23.02 -8.08
N ASP A 56 -8.13 -24.26 -7.81
CA ASP A 56 -7.27 -24.58 -6.65
C ASP A 56 -6.31 -25.72 -7.00
N ASP A 57 -5.15 -25.74 -6.34
CA ASP A 57 -4.13 -26.76 -6.56
C ASP A 57 -4.39 -28.03 -5.76
N ASN A 58 -5.24 -27.96 -4.72
CA ASN A 58 -5.62 -29.12 -3.93
C ASN A 58 -6.70 -29.94 -4.66
N PRO A 59 -6.39 -31.18 -5.11
CA PRO A 59 -7.35 -32.05 -5.80
C PRO A 59 -8.59 -32.40 -4.99
N GLU A 60 -8.48 -32.41 -3.66
CA GLU A 60 -9.61 -32.71 -2.77
C GLU A 60 -10.75 -31.71 -2.94
N LYS A 61 -10.46 -30.46 -3.33
CA LYS A 61 -11.47 -29.41 -3.52
C LYS A 61 -12.15 -29.44 -4.88
N TRP A 62 -11.59 -30.15 -5.86
CA TRP A 62 -12.11 -30.14 -7.22
C TRP A 62 -13.51 -30.75 -7.29
N ASN A 63 -14.35 -30.24 -8.18
CA ASN A 63 -15.77 -30.60 -8.35
C ASN A 63 -16.65 -30.32 -7.12
N GLN A 64 -16.11 -29.67 -6.09
CA GLN A 64 -16.92 -29.09 -5.02
C GLN A 64 -17.42 -27.70 -5.42
N LYS A 65 -18.24 -27.11 -4.55
CA LYS A 65 -18.69 -25.72 -4.66
C LYS A 65 -18.27 -24.91 -3.45
N LYS A 66 -18.00 -23.63 -3.68
CA LYS A 66 -17.84 -22.61 -2.64
C LYS A 66 -18.55 -21.34 -3.11
N ASN A 67 -19.39 -20.75 -2.25
CA ASN A 67 -20.27 -19.62 -2.61
C ASN A 67 -21.09 -19.90 -3.87
N ASP A 68 -21.60 -21.14 -3.99
CA ASP A 68 -22.31 -21.69 -5.15
C ASP A 68 -21.52 -21.74 -6.47
N LEU A 69 -20.26 -21.31 -6.47
CA LEU A 69 -19.35 -21.39 -7.61
C LEU A 69 -18.61 -22.74 -7.64
N PRO A 70 -18.40 -23.33 -8.84
CA PRO A 70 -17.62 -24.54 -8.97
C PRO A 70 -16.14 -24.29 -8.66
N ILE A 71 -15.48 -25.32 -8.11
CA ILE A 71 -14.03 -25.35 -7.93
C ILE A 71 -13.43 -26.34 -8.93
N TYR A 72 -12.52 -25.84 -9.78
CA TYR A 72 -11.82 -26.63 -10.78
C TYR A 72 -10.33 -26.78 -10.45
N SER A 73 -9.65 -27.72 -11.12
CA SER A 73 -8.21 -27.57 -11.30
C SER A 73 -7.92 -26.33 -12.15
N LEU A 74 -6.69 -25.80 -12.09
CA LEU A 74 -6.34 -24.63 -12.90
C LEU A 74 -6.52 -24.91 -14.40
N GLU A 75 -6.08 -26.07 -14.87
CA GLU A 75 -6.17 -26.50 -16.27
C GLU A 75 -7.63 -26.57 -16.74
N GLN A 76 -8.51 -27.15 -15.93
CA GLN A 76 -9.95 -27.23 -16.22
C GLN A 76 -10.59 -25.84 -16.23
N GLY A 77 -10.18 -24.94 -15.33
CA GLY A 77 -10.63 -23.55 -15.32
C GLY A 77 -10.25 -22.83 -16.61
N VAL A 78 -8.99 -22.98 -17.03
CA VAL A 78 -8.44 -22.39 -18.27
C VAL A 78 -9.12 -22.95 -19.51
N GLU A 79 -9.36 -24.26 -19.58
CA GLU A 79 -10.08 -24.87 -20.71
C GLU A 79 -11.51 -24.31 -20.84
N ARG A 80 -12.20 -24.09 -19.71
CA ARG A 80 -13.59 -23.59 -19.70
C ARG A 80 -13.69 -22.09 -19.90
N TYR A 81 -12.73 -21.34 -19.35
CA TYR A 81 -12.72 -19.89 -19.32
C TYR A 81 -11.35 -19.36 -19.77
N PRO A 82 -10.95 -19.59 -21.03
CA PRO A 82 -9.60 -19.25 -21.52
C PRO A 82 -9.35 -17.74 -21.53
N GLU A 83 -10.40 -16.95 -21.70
CA GLU A 83 -10.29 -15.49 -21.77
C GLU A 83 -10.45 -14.82 -20.41
N ALA A 84 -10.84 -15.53 -19.35
CA ALA A 84 -11.15 -14.91 -18.06
C ALA A 84 -9.94 -14.23 -17.42
N VAL A 85 -10.21 -13.26 -16.55
CA VAL A 85 -9.18 -12.66 -15.70
C VAL A 85 -8.95 -13.58 -14.49
N TYR A 86 -7.73 -14.09 -14.32
CA TYR A 86 -7.37 -14.95 -13.20
C TYR A 86 -6.71 -14.14 -12.08
N ILE A 87 -7.31 -14.16 -10.88
CA ILE A 87 -6.80 -13.44 -9.69
C ILE A 87 -6.19 -14.42 -8.71
N VAL A 88 -4.91 -14.24 -8.41
CA VAL A 88 -4.20 -15.05 -7.42
C VAL A 88 -4.65 -14.65 -6.01
N CYS A 89 -5.24 -15.61 -5.29
CA CYS A 89 -5.86 -15.40 -3.99
C CYS A 89 -5.00 -16.00 -2.88
N ILE A 90 -3.81 -15.42 -2.66
CA ILE A 90 -2.90 -15.81 -1.58
C ILE A 90 -2.20 -14.59 -0.98
N ASP A 91 -2.22 -14.49 0.35
CA ASP A 91 -1.38 -13.59 1.11
C ASP A 91 -0.92 -14.33 2.38
N GLU A 92 0.39 -14.47 2.56
CA GLU A 92 0.95 -15.25 3.67
C GLU A 92 0.81 -14.53 5.02
N THR A 93 0.47 -15.28 6.06
CA THR A 93 0.24 -14.80 7.44
C THR A 93 1.41 -15.05 8.39
N LYS A 94 2.62 -15.35 7.91
CA LYS A 94 3.70 -15.82 8.79
C LYS A 94 4.29 -14.68 9.65
N LYS A 95 4.22 -14.89 10.98
CA LYS A 95 4.90 -14.15 12.07
C LYS A 95 6.44 -14.13 12.01
N LYS A 96 7.10 -14.70 11.00
CA LYS A 96 8.57 -14.81 10.95
C LYS A 96 9.14 -14.36 9.60
N GLY A 97 9.63 -13.14 9.58
CA GLY A 97 10.93 -12.77 9.01
C GLY A 97 11.16 -12.87 7.50
N SER A 98 10.24 -13.39 6.71
CA SER A 98 10.31 -13.31 5.25
C SER A 98 8.91 -13.30 4.65
N TRP A 99 8.64 -12.31 3.80
CA TRP A 99 7.56 -12.38 2.82
C TRP A 99 7.90 -13.51 1.84
N ASP A 100 7.52 -14.74 2.17
CA ASP A 100 7.71 -15.88 1.28
C ASP A 100 6.68 -15.76 0.14
N ARG A 101 7.14 -15.15 -0.96
CA ARG A 101 6.37 -14.98 -2.19
C ARG A 101 6.47 -16.20 -3.10
N GLU A 102 7.11 -17.30 -2.69
CA GLU A 102 7.33 -18.45 -3.59
C GLU A 102 6.01 -19.05 -4.07
N LYS A 103 5.02 -19.18 -3.18
CA LYS A 103 3.71 -19.72 -3.55
C LYS A 103 2.97 -18.81 -4.53
N GLN A 104 2.94 -17.50 -4.26
CA GLN A 104 2.33 -16.53 -5.17
C GLN A 104 3.03 -16.56 -6.53
N LYS A 105 4.37 -16.54 -6.52
CA LYS A 105 5.21 -16.59 -7.73
C LYS A 105 4.93 -17.85 -8.53
N HIS A 106 4.85 -19.02 -7.88
CA HIS A 106 4.51 -20.28 -8.53
C HIS A 106 3.12 -20.24 -9.17
N MET A 107 2.10 -19.69 -8.48
CA MET A 107 0.75 -19.56 -9.05
C MET A 107 0.75 -18.63 -10.28
N VAL A 108 1.48 -17.52 -10.24
CA VAL A 108 1.64 -16.61 -11.39
C VAL A 108 2.38 -17.30 -12.54
N GLU A 109 3.45 -18.05 -12.26
CA GLU A 109 4.20 -18.80 -13.28
C GLU A 109 3.33 -19.85 -13.98
N ARG A 110 2.42 -20.49 -13.25
CA ARG A 110 1.45 -21.42 -13.85
C ARG A 110 0.44 -20.73 -14.77
N LEU A 111 -0.05 -19.55 -14.39
CA LEU A 111 -0.92 -18.76 -15.27
C LEU A 111 -0.17 -18.32 -16.55
N LYS A 112 1.13 -17.98 -16.43
CA LYS A 112 2.00 -17.67 -17.57
C LYS A 112 2.20 -18.89 -18.47
N SER A 113 2.47 -20.07 -17.91
CA SER A 113 2.70 -21.29 -18.70
C SER A 113 1.44 -21.78 -19.44
N LEU A 114 0.25 -21.47 -18.89
CA LEU A 114 -1.03 -21.77 -19.51
C LEU A 114 -1.55 -20.65 -20.45
N GLY A 115 -0.80 -19.56 -20.62
CA GLY A 115 -1.13 -18.49 -21.55
C GLY A 115 -2.30 -17.60 -21.14
N VAL A 116 -2.71 -17.62 -19.86
CA VAL A 116 -3.85 -16.84 -19.33
C VAL A 116 -3.45 -15.73 -18.36
N TYR A 117 -2.14 -15.49 -18.20
CA TYR A 117 -1.63 -14.37 -17.43
C TYR A 117 -2.07 -13.04 -18.05
N ASP A 118 -2.64 -12.17 -17.23
CA ASP A 118 -2.96 -10.77 -17.55
C ASP A 118 -2.36 -9.90 -16.43
N ARG A 119 -2.03 -8.62 -16.69
CA ARG A 119 -1.55 -7.70 -15.65
C ARG A 119 -2.45 -7.64 -14.41
N ASN A 120 -3.76 -7.84 -14.58
CA ASN A 120 -4.73 -7.90 -13.49
C ASN A 120 -4.51 -9.10 -12.56
N THR A 121 -3.80 -10.15 -13.00
CA THR A 121 -3.39 -11.28 -12.16
C THR A 121 -2.49 -10.86 -10.99
N GLU A 122 -1.74 -9.76 -11.16
CA GLU A 122 -0.88 -9.21 -10.11
C GLU A 122 -1.66 -8.41 -9.05
N LEU A 123 -2.98 -8.24 -9.22
CA LEU A 123 -3.84 -7.58 -8.24
C LEU A 123 -3.78 -8.34 -6.90
N ARG A 124 -3.34 -7.64 -5.85
CA ARG A 124 -3.26 -8.19 -4.50
C ARG A 124 -4.49 -7.78 -3.69
N ILE A 125 -5.38 -8.74 -3.46
CA ILE A 125 -6.66 -8.55 -2.77
C ILE A 125 -6.51 -7.96 -1.37
N LEU A 126 -5.42 -8.30 -0.67
CA LEU A 126 -5.10 -7.75 0.64
C LEU A 126 -5.18 -6.22 0.72
N TYR A 127 -4.75 -5.49 -0.32
CA TYR A 127 -4.78 -4.02 -0.30
C TYR A 127 -6.20 -3.44 -0.44
N TYR A 128 -7.19 -4.27 -0.80
CA TYR A 128 -8.56 -3.83 -1.06
C TYR A 128 -9.55 -4.31 0.00
N VAL A 129 -9.07 -4.90 1.11
CA VAL A 129 -9.94 -5.38 2.20
C VAL A 129 -10.75 -4.25 2.83
N PHE A 130 -10.24 -3.00 2.81
CA PHE A 130 -10.96 -1.82 3.30
C PHE A 130 -12.31 -1.61 2.59
N LEU A 131 -12.48 -2.13 1.36
CA LEU A 131 -13.75 -2.07 0.66
C LEU A 131 -14.83 -2.82 1.43
N LEU A 132 -14.49 -3.87 2.16
CA LEU A 132 -15.43 -4.62 3.00
C LEU A 132 -15.82 -3.82 4.25
N ASP A 133 -14.93 -2.96 4.75
CA ASP A 133 -15.10 -2.15 5.97
C ASP A 133 -15.87 -0.84 5.76
N ILE A 134 -16.11 -0.40 4.51
CA ILE A 134 -16.93 0.78 4.20
C ILE A 134 -18.33 0.36 3.71
N SER A 135 -19.38 1.14 3.92
CA SER A 135 -20.74 0.75 3.49
C SER A 135 -20.88 0.66 1.96
N SER A 136 -20.58 1.74 1.24
CA SER A 136 -20.50 1.82 -0.22
C SER A 136 -19.78 3.10 -0.63
N LEU A 137 -18.90 3.04 -1.64
CA LEU A 137 -18.17 4.21 -2.17
C LEU A 137 -19.10 5.36 -2.59
N ASP A 138 -20.25 5.02 -3.17
CA ASP A 138 -21.28 5.96 -3.63
C ASP A 138 -22.06 6.59 -2.47
N GLN A 139 -22.17 5.87 -1.35
CA GLN A 139 -22.89 6.31 -0.16
C GLN A 139 -21.99 7.01 0.86
N VAL A 140 -20.66 6.86 0.73
CA VAL A 140 -19.75 7.68 1.50
C VAL A 140 -19.84 9.11 0.95
N GLY A 141 -20.65 9.93 1.61
CA GLY A 141 -20.76 11.36 1.33
C GLY A 141 -19.42 12.07 1.49
N GLU A 142 -19.38 13.37 1.25
CA GLU A 142 -18.20 14.15 1.56
C GLU A 142 -18.14 14.40 3.07
N ALA A 143 -16.94 14.42 3.66
CA ALA A 143 -16.81 14.93 5.02
C ALA A 143 -17.33 16.37 5.00
N ARG A 144 -18.01 16.78 6.08
CA ARG A 144 -18.29 18.21 6.24
C ARG A 144 -16.95 18.93 6.28
N GLU A 145 -16.79 19.96 5.46
CA GLU A 145 -15.65 20.85 5.59
C GLU A 145 -15.73 21.48 6.98
N ILE A 146 -14.80 21.07 7.86
CA ILE A 146 -14.64 21.68 9.18
C ILE A 146 -13.64 22.81 8.97
N GLU A 147 -13.99 24.01 9.44
CA GLU A 147 -13.16 25.22 9.32
C GLU A 147 -11.71 25.00 9.80
N ASP A 148 -11.54 24.08 10.75
CA ASP A 148 -10.26 23.72 11.36
C ASP A 148 -9.60 22.47 10.72
N ASN A 149 -10.01 21.99 9.54
CA ASN A 149 -9.27 20.92 8.85
C ASN A 149 -7.95 21.45 8.28
N ILE A 150 -6.89 20.67 8.41
CA ILE A 150 -5.62 20.95 7.72
C ILE A 150 -5.83 20.64 6.23
N LYS A 151 -5.51 21.61 5.36
CA LYS A 151 -5.60 21.45 3.91
C LYS A 151 -4.21 21.19 3.32
N GLU A 152 -4.16 20.58 2.14
CA GLU A 152 -2.91 20.37 1.38
C GLU A 152 -2.12 21.68 1.20
N GLU A 153 -2.84 22.78 0.95
CA GLU A 153 -2.28 24.13 0.83
C GLU A 153 -1.65 24.67 2.11
N ASP A 154 -2.01 24.15 3.29
CA ASP A 154 -1.40 24.56 4.56
C ASP A 154 -0.02 23.92 4.78
N ILE A 155 0.31 22.90 3.99
CA ILE A 155 1.56 22.17 4.06
C ILE A 155 2.56 22.82 3.11
N GLN A 156 3.49 23.55 3.68
CA GLN A 156 4.45 24.38 2.95
C GLN A 156 5.87 23.86 3.04
N ASN A 157 6.15 22.91 3.92
CA ASN A 157 7.51 22.43 4.18
C ASN A 157 7.56 20.91 4.28
N ILE A 158 8.71 20.32 3.97
CA ILE A 158 8.96 18.88 4.08
C ILE A 158 10.36 18.61 4.65
N ILE A 159 10.43 17.63 5.55
CA ILE A 159 11.66 16.98 6.00
C ILE A 159 11.70 15.60 5.36
N LEU A 160 12.68 15.39 4.50
CA LEU A 160 13.03 14.10 3.94
C LEU A 160 13.93 13.37 4.93
N PHE A 161 13.36 12.40 5.62
CA PHE A 161 14.06 11.63 6.64
C PHE A 161 14.55 10.30 6.06
N ASN A 162 15.87 10.15 5.97
CA ASN A 162 16.52 8.94 5.51
C ASN A 162 17.38 8.34 6.62
N ASN A 163 17.21 7.06 6.92
CA ASN A 163 17.88 6.37 8.01
C ASN A 163 18.64 5.14 7.51
N MET A 164 19.93 5.05 7.83
CA MET A 164 20.71 3.82 7.62
C MET A 164 20.61 2.86 8.83
N SER A 165 19.48 2.86 9.55
CA SER A 165 19.29 2.09 10.79
C SER A 165 17.82 1.76 11.04
N ASN A 166 17.49 0.52 11.42
CA ASN A 166 16.11 0.12 11.64
C ASN A 166 15.52 0.63 12.97
N SER A 167 16.26 0.73 14.08
CA SER A 167 15.63 0.89 15.41
C SER A 167 15.51 2.32 15.95
N GLY A 168 16.40 3.25 15.58
CA GLY A 168 16.43 4.59 16.17
C GLY A 168 15.45 5.59 15.52
N SER A 169 15.12 5.38 14.25
CA SER A 169 14.14 6.16 13.51
C SER A 169 12.73 6.06 14.10
N TYR A 170 12.35 4.87 14.56
CA TYR A 170 11.01 4.60 15.09
C TYR A 170 10.68 5.43 16.33
N TYR A 171 11.64 5.61 17.23
CA TYR A 171 11.43 6.44 18.41
C TYR A 171 11.34 7.93 18.05
N LEU A 172 12.11 8.38 17.06
CA LEU A 172 12.04 9.76 16.58
C LEU A 172 10.66 10.07 16.00
N GLU A 173 10.10 9.19 15.15
CA GLU A 173 8.75 9.38 14.61
C GLU A 173 7.69 9.50 15.70
N GLN A 174 7.75 8.64 16.73
CA GLN A 174 6.82 8.69 17.87
C GLN A 174 6.92 10.00 18.65
N LEU A 175 8.13 10.55 18.82
CA LEU A 175 8.32 11.86 19.45
C LEU A 175 7.73 13.01 18.60
N LEU A 176 7.77 12.88 17.27
CA LEU A 176 7.29 13.90 16.34
C LEU A 176 5.78 13.82 16.09
N ASP A 177 5.16 12.65 16.27
CA ASP A 177 3.73 12.43 16.01
C ASP A 177 2.83 13.39 16.80
N GLY A 178 3.20 13.70 18.05
CA GLY A 178 2.52 14.67 18.89
C GLY A 178 2.87 16.14 18.63
N HIS A 179 3.80 16.43 17.72
CA HIS A 179 4.28 17.79 17.51
C HIS A 179 3.24 18.64 16.76
N ARG A 180 2.93 19.82 17.32
CA ARG A 180 1.88 20.74 16.86
C ARG A 180 1.94 21.06 15.36
N ASN A 181 3.14 21.32 14.83
CA ASN A 181 3.37 21.79 13.46
C ASN A 181 3.88 20.70 12.49
N ILE A 182 4.12 19.47 12.96
CA ILE A 182 4.68 18.40 12.14
C ILE A 182 3.58 17.38 11.88
N LEU A 183 3.38 17.03 10.62
CA LEU A 183 2.45 16.01 10.18
C LEU A 183 3.26 14.75 9.89
N CYS A 184 2.81 13.64 10.47
CA CYS A 184 3.42 12.33 10.30
C CYS A 184 2.46 11.43 9.52
N LEU A 185 3.03 10.55 8.69
CA LEU A 185 2.41 9.33 8.21
C LEU A 185 3.41 8.22 8.55
N PRO A 186 3.34 7.69 9.79
CA PRO A 186 4.41 6.85 10.32
C PRO A 186 4.64 5.64 9.41
N TYR A 187 5.89 5.24 9.16
CA TYR A 187 6.19 4.03 8.37
C TYR A 187 5.68 4.04 6.91
N SER A 188 5.49 5.21 6.30
CA SER A 188 4.90 5.34 4.95
C SER A 188 5.68 4.61 3.85
N GLU A 189 6.98 4.35 4.07
CA GLU A 189 7.93 4.03 2.99
C GLU A 189 7.84 5.06 1.86
N THR A 190 8.53 4.84 0.73
CA THR A 190 8.32 5.71 -0.44
C THR A 190 7.05 5.31 -1.21
N LEU A 191 6.22 6.30 -1.55
CA LEU A 191 5.07 6.14 -2.46
C LEU A 191 5.43 6.41 -3.93
N GLU A 192 6.70 6.72 -4.23
CA GLU A 192 7.18 7.16 -5.55
C GLU A 192 6.88 6.14 -6.64
N ASN A 193 7.25 4.87 -6.43
CA ASN A 193 7.03 3.80 -7.40
C ASN A 193 5.55 3.65 -7.77
N VAL A 194 4.66 3.77 -6.78
CA VAL A 194 3.21 3.64 -6.99
C VAL A 194 2.66 4.88 -7.68
N TYR A 195 3.20 6.06 -7.40
CA TYR A 195 2.83 7.28 -8.11
C TYR A 195 3.24 7.22 -9.59
N VAL A 196 4.52 6.99 -9.86
CA VAL A 196 5.12 7.02 -11.20
C VAL A 196 4.48 5.97 -12.11
N ASN A 197 4.27 4.75 -11.60
CA ASN A 197 3.75 3.68 -12.43
C ASN A 197 2.21 3.63 -12.50
N ARG A 198 1.50 4.35 -11.62
CA ARG A 198 0.06 4.20 -11.49
C ARG A 198 -0.71 5.47 -11.15
N MET A 199 -0.55 6.02 -9.93
CA MET A 199 -1.50 7.01 -9.39
C MET A 199 -1.59 8.29 -10.24
N GLN A 200 -0.49 8.72 -10.88
CA GLN A 200 -0.48 9.94 -11.68
C GLN A 200 -1.42 9.91 -12.90
N TYR A 201 -1.86 8.71 -13.31
CA TYR A 201 -2.72 8.52 -14.48
C TYR A 201 -4.20 8.27 -14.10
N LEU A 202 -4.51 8.26 -12.80
CA LEU A 202 -5.86 7.97 -12.30
C LEU A 202 -6.59 9.26 -11.91
N GLU A 203 -7.91 9.21 -11.98
CA GLU A 203 -8.81 10.29 -11.55
C GLU A 203 -10.12 9.72 -10.97
N GLY A 204 -10.90 10.57 -10.32
CA GLY A 204 -12.21 10.20 -9.79
C GLY A 204 -12.13 9.11 -8.71
N ASP A 205 -13.11 8.22 -8.71
CA ASP A 205 -13.20 7.13 -7.73
C ASP A 205 -12.13 6.05 -7.94
N GLU A 206 -11.63 5.90 -9.18
CA GLU A 206 -10.51 5.00 -9.48
C GLU A 206 -9.26 5.43 -8.69
N LEU A 207 -8.93 6.73 -8.70
CA LEU A 207 -7.84 7.28 -7.90
C LEU A 207 -8.08 7.10 -6.39
N LEU A 208 -9.29 7.40 -5.91
CA LEU A 208 -9.61 7.28 -4.48
C LEU A 208 -9.40 5.86 -3.96
N ILE A 209 -9.92 4.84 -4.66
CA ILE A 209 -9.79 3.44 -4.27
C ILE A 209 -8.32 3.02 -4.24
N GLU A 210 -7.55 3.43 -5.24
CA GLU A 210 -6.13 3.06 -5.33
C GLU A 210 -5.31 3.81 -4.26
N MET A 211 -5.67 5.04 -3.89
CA MET A 211 -5.07 5.75 -2.76
C MET A 211 -5.41 5.10 -1.42
N MET A 212 -6.68 4.73 -1.20
CA MET A 212 -7.11 3.95 -0.04
C MET A 212 -6.33 2.65 0.09
N ALA A 213 -6.07 1.97 -1.04
CA ALA A 213 -5.30 0.74 -1.06
C ALA A 213 -3.87 0.93 -0.51
N GLN A 214 -3.23 2.09 -0.70
CA GLN A 214 -1.88 2.32 -0.15
C GLN A 214 -1.85 2.48 1.37
N MET A 215 -3.02 2.68 1.97
CA MET A 215 -3.20 2.86 3.41
C MET A 215 -3.47 1.53 4.15
N LEU A 216 -3.28 0.38 3.49
CA LEU A 216 -3.24 -0.91 4.17
C LEU A 216 -2.29 -0.86 5.38
N GLY A 217 -2.77 -1.29 6.54
CA GLY A 217 -2.03 -1.23 7.80
C GLY A 217 -2.17 0.08 8.57
N TYR A 218 -2.86 1.09 8.03
CA TYR A 218 -3.29 2.29 8.76
C TYR A 218 -4.79 2.29 9.07
N LEU A 219 -5.59 1.53 8.32
CA LEU A 219 -7.03 1.52 8.44
C LEU A 219 -7.50 0.47 9.46
N HIS A 220 -8.53 0.81 10.23
CA HIS A 220 -9.31 -0.21 10.94
C HIS A 220 -9.94 -1.17 9.93
N SER A 221 -9.96 -2.45 10.28
CA SER A 221 -10.50 -3.51 9.41
C SER A 221 -11.03 -4.69 10.21
N GLU A 222 -12.08 -5.35 9.72
CA GLU A 222 -12.52 -6.63 10.29
C GLU A 222 -11.42 -7.72 10.26
N PHE A 223 -10.38 -7.51 9.45
CA PHE A 223 -9.24 -8.41 9.30
C PHE A 223 -8.00 -7.99 10.09
N GLU A 224 -8.08 -7.00 10.98
CA GLU A 224 -6.92 -6.44 11.70
C GLU A 224 -6.11 -7.45 12.54
N GLU A 225 -6.74 -8.55 12.98
CA GLU A 225 -6.06 -9.65 13.69
C GLU A 225 -5.10 -10.44 12.79
N LEU A 226 -5.25 -10.35 11.47
CA LEU A 226 -4.29 -10.92 10.53
C LEU A 226 -3.04 -10.04 10.46
N TYR A 227 -1.88 -10.63 10.75
CA TYR A 227 -0.60 -9.94 10.72
C TYR A 227 -0.35 -9.19 9.41
N CYS A 228 -0.72 -9.78 8.26
CA CYS A 228 -0.53 -9.17 6.94
C CYS A 228 -1.47 -7.98 6.64
N VAL A 229 -2.53 -7.79 7.44
CA VAL A 229 -3.47 -6.65 7.35
C VAL A 229 -3.14 -5.63 8.43
N GLY A 230 -3.39 -5.94 9.70
CA GLY A 230 -3.28 -4.94 10.77
C GLY A 230 -1.84 -4.48 11.00
N GLN A 231 -0.89 -5.42 11.02
CA GLN A 231 0.51 -5.09 11.29
C GLN A 231 1.32 -4.79 10.03
N HIS A 232 0.66 -4.62 8.87
CA HIS A 232 1.33 -4.42 7.58
C HIS A 232 2.34 -3.27 7.61
N ARG A 233 2.00 -2.17 8.31
CA ARG A 233 2.82 -0.95 8.41
C ARG A 233 3.53 -0.80 9.75
N PHE A 234 2.81 -1.03 10.85
CA PHE A 234 3.35 -0.81 12.19
C PHE A 234 4.19 -1.97 12.75
N GLN A 235 4.25 -3.13 12.06
CA GLN A 235 5.12 -4.28 12.35
C GLN A 235 5.20 -4.74 13.83
N GLY A 236 4.16 -4.49 14.64
CA GLY A 236 4.16 -4.82 16.07
C GLY A 236 5.05 -3.91 16.93
N TYR A 237 5.45 -2.74 16.43
CA TYR A 237 6.25 -1.76 17.16
C TYR A 237 5.43 -0.85 18.09
N CYS A 238 4.13 -0.70 17.81
CA CYS A 238 3.23 0.12 18.60
C CYS A 238 2.50 -0.77 19.62
N VAL A 239 3.13 -1.01 20.77
CA VAL A 239 2.56 -1.81 21.87
C VAL A 239 2.42 -0.99 23.14
N ASN A 240 1.41 -1.30 23.95
CA ASN A 240 1.20 -0.70 25.25
C ASN A 240 2.16 -1.30 26.30
N GLN A 241 2.02 -0.89 27.58
CA GLN A 241 2.89 -1.35 28.67
C GLN A 241 2.82 -2.86 28.90
N GLU A 242 1.70 -3.50 28.55
CA GLU A 242 1.48 -4.94 28.64
C GLU A 242 1.96 -5.71 27.39
N GLY A 243 2.48 -5.02 26.37
CA GLY A 243 2.94 -5.63 25.12
C GLY A 243 1.82 -5.94 24.13
N HIS A 244 0.60 -5.47 24.37
CA HIS A 244 -0.50 -5.56 23.42
C HIS A 244 -0.41 -4.44 22.39
N PHE A 245 -0.72 -4.76 21.13
CA PHE A 245 -0.72 -3.77 20.07
C PHE A 245 -1.76 -2.66 20.33
N ILE A 246 -1.37 -1.40 20.16
CA ILE A 246 -2.25 -0.24 20.34
C ILE A 246 -3.06 -0.06 19.05
N LYS A 247 -4.38 -0.20 19.12
CA LYS A 247 -5.26 -0.07 17.95
C LYS A 247 -5.66 1.38 17.65
N ASP A 248 -5.51 2.29 18.60
CA ASP A 248 -5.90 3.71 18.48
C ASP A 248 -5.08 4.48 17.42
N ILE A 249 -4.01 3.88 16.91
CA ILE A 249 -3.21 4.41 15.80
C ILE A 249 -3.86 4.16 14.43
N TYR A 250 -4.86 3.27 14.36
CA TYR A 250 -5.60 3.04 13.14
C TYR A 250 -6.68 4.10 12.95
N ILE A 251 -6.98 4.42 11.70
CA ILE A 251 -8.01 5.38 11.32
C ILE A 251 -9.20 4.67 10.67
N ASP A 252 -10.38 5.25 10.84
CA ASP A 252 -11.60 4.72 10.23
C ASP A 252 -11.54 4.88 8.69
N PRO A 253 -11.76 3.80 7.91
CA PRO A 253 -11.67 3.85 6.44
C PRO A 253 -12.75 4.73 5.79
N THR A 254 -13.93 4.84 6.40
CA THR A 254 -15.01 5.72 5.93
C THR A 254 -14.63 7.18 6.16
N ILE A 255 -14.07 7.53 7.32
CA ILE A 255 -13.62 8.89 7.59
C ILE A 255 -12.44 9.26 6.68
N PHE A 256 -11.51 8.33 6.47
CA PHE A 256 -10.34 8.61 5.65
C PHE A 256 -10.66 8.86 4.18
N ILE A 257 -11.54 8.08 3.55
CA ILE A 257 -11.96 8.36 2.17
C ILE A 257 -12.72 9.68 2.05
N GLN A 258 -13.50 10.07 3.06
CA GLN A 258 -14.15 11.38 3.12
C GLN A 258 -13.12 12.52 3.14
N GLN A 259 -12.05 12.36 3.92
CA GLN A 259 -10.95 13.33 3.96
C GLN A 259 -10.20 13.37 2.63
N LEU A 260 -9.95 12.23 1.97
CA LEU A 260 -9.36 12.22 0.63
C LEU A 260 -10.21 12.97 -0.39
N LYS A 261 -11.54 12.77 -0.38
CA LYS A 261 -12.48 13.50 -1.24
C LYS A 261 -12.35 15.02 -1.02
N LEU A 262 -12.31 15.47 0.24
CA LEU A 262 -12.13 16.88 0.57
C LEU A 262 -10.79 17.46 0.07
N GLN A 263 -9.69 16.74 0.27
CA GLN A 263 -8.36 17.23 -0.12
C GLN A 263 -8.18 17.29 -1.64
N LEU A 264 -8.74 16.34 -2.39
CA LEU A 264 -8.62 16.30 -3.85
C LEU A 264 -9.61 17.20 -4.58
N GLY A 265 -10.71 17.59 -3.93
CA GLY A 265 -11.78 18.40 -4.50
C GLY A 265 -12.52 17.73 -5.66
N ASP A 266 -13.32 18.51 -6.39
CA ASP A 266 -14.28 18.00 -7.39
C ASP A 266 -13.64 17.24 -8.55
N ASN A 267 -12.46 17.69 -9.02
CA ASN A 267 -11.78 17.07 -10.16
C ASN A 267 -11.05 15.77 -9.80
N ARG A 268 -10.93 15.44 -8.50
CA ARG A 268 -10.33 14.21 -7.95
C ARG A 268 -9.12 13.71 -8.75
N LYS A 269 -8.08 14.53 -8.84
CA LYS A 269 -6.87 14.22 -9.62
C LYS A 269 -5.61 14.74 -8.94
N LEU A 270 -4.52 13.99 -9.08
CA LEU A 270 -3.21 14.42 -8.59
C LEU A 270 -2.55 15.40 -9.57
N LYS A 271 -2.03 16.51 -9.04
CA LYS A 271 -1.25 17.51 -9.80
C LYS A 271 0.23 17.10 -9.94
N SER A 272 0.75 16.41 -8.93
CA SER A 272 2.15 16.04 -8.79
C SER A 272 2.31 14.96 -7.70
N TYR A 273 3.54 14.47 -7.51
CA TYR A 273 3.88 13.59 -6.39
C TYR A 273 3.83 14.33 -5.04
N ALA A 274 4.33 15.58 -4.98
CA ALA A 274 4.26 16.40 -3.78
C ALA A 274 2.80 16.65 -3.35
N HIS A 275 1.91 16.94 -4.30
CA HIS A 275 0.48 17.08 -4.06
C HIS A 275 -0.10 15.79 -3.46
N MET A 276 0.29 14.62 -3.99
CA MET A 276 -0.12 13.33 -3.43
C MET A 276 0.33 13.16 -1.96
N LEU A 277 1.58 13.49 -1.65
CA LEU A 277 2.08 13.44 -0.27
C LEU A 277 1.29 14.38 0.65
N LYS A 278 1.08 15.64 0.24
CA LYS A 278 0.30 16.60 1.01
C LYS A 278 -1.13 16.12 1.28
N VAL A 279 -1.78 15.55 0.27
CA VAL A 279 -3.13 14.97 0.40
C VAL A 279 -3.14 13.83 1.43
N TYR A 280 -2.22 12.86 1.35
CA TYR A 280 -2.14 11.76 2.31
C TYR A 280 -1.93 12.26 3.74
N PHE A 281 -0.94 13.13 3.94
CA PHE A 281 -0.58 13.62 5.26
C PHE A 281 -1.70 14.47 5.88
N ALA A 282 -2.30 15.38 5.11
CA ALA A 282 -3.44 16.16 5.56
C ALA A 282 -4.62 15.25 5.94
N ALA A 283 -5.02 14.34 5.03
CA ALA A 283 -6.15 13.45 5.27
C ALA A 283 -5.94 12.53 6.48
N TYR A 284 -4.76 11.92 6.61
CA TYR A 284 -4.41 11.05 7.73
C TYR A 284 -4.44 11.79 9.07
N ASN A 285 -3.80 12.96 9.14
CA ASN A 285 -3.72 13.74 10.39
C ASN A 285 -5.08 14.32 10.78
N ASN A 286 -5.94 14.70 9.82
CA ASN A 286 -7.31 15.10 10.11
C ASN A 286 -8.15 13.93 10.67
N CYS A 287 -7.90 12.69 10.23
CA CYS A 287 -8.57 11.50 10.81
C CYS A 287 -8.16 11.26 12.27
N LEU A 288 -6.91 11.58 12.63
CA LEU A 288 -6.44 11.55 14.01
C LEU A 288 -6.95 12.73 14.85
N GLY A 289 -7.79 13.60 14.28
CA GLY A 289 -8.38 14.74 14.97
C GLY A 289 -7.43 15.94 15.13
N LYS A 290 -6.30 15.97 14.41
CA LYS A 290 -5.41 17.12 14.39
C LYS A 290 -6.11 18.30 13.73
N LYS A 291 -6.09 19.45 14.40
CA LYS A 291 -6.76 20.66 13.92
C LYS A 291 -5.77 21.67 13.39
N LYS A 292 -6.20 22.39 12.35
CA LYS A 292 -5.55 23.57 11.82
C LYS A 292 -5.45 24.62 12.92
N GLU A 293 -4.30 25.25 12.96
CA GLU A 293 -4.03 26.33 13.88
C GLU A 293 -3.74 27.62 13.14
N LYS A 294 -4.16 28.74 13.74
CA LYS A 294 -3.96 30.06 13.14
C LYS A 294 -2.47 30.35 12.97
N ASN A 295 -2.10 30.77 11.76
CA ASN A 295 -0.74 31.17 11.39
C ASN A 295 0.31 30.06 11.53
N THR A 296 -0.10 28.80 11.43
CA THR A 296 0.81 27.65 11.45
C THR A 296 1.18 27.24 10.03
N GLU A 297 2.47 27.21 9.74
CA GLU A 297 3.01 26.50 8.58
C GLU A 297 3.28 25.05 8.96
N TYR A 298 2.66 24.11 8.26
CA TYR A 298 2.86 22.69 8.54
C TYR A 298 4.06 22.12 7.79
N TRP A 299 4.71 21.18 8.47
CA TRP A 299 5.83 20.39 7.97
C TRP A 299 5.39 18.94 7.80
N ILE A 300 5.69 18.33 6.66
CA ILE A 300 5.65 16.87 6.54
C ILE A 300 6.96 16.31 7.07
N PHE A 301 6.89 15.28 7.93
CA PHE A 301 8.02 14.40 8.21
C PHE A 301 7.89 13.13 7.37
N TYR A 302 8.65 13.04 6.28
CA TYR A 302 8.53 11.95 5.32
C TYR A 302 9.67 10.94 5.49
N HIS A 303 9.34 9.76 6.03
CA HIS A 303 10.31 8.71 6.28
C HIS A 303 10.54 7.83 5.05
N MET A 304 11.69 8.03 4.44
CA MET A 304 12.17 7.30 3.27
C MET A 304 13.08 6.16 3.75
N HIS A 305 12.51 5.00 4.05
CA HIS A 305 13.25 3.80 4.47
C HIS A 305 13.91 3.11 3.27
N LEU A 306 14.91 3.77 2.66
CA LEU A 306 15.61 3.26 1.47
C LEU A 306 17.13 3.26 1.68
N PRO A 307 17.75 2.09 1.85
CA PRO A 307 19.21 1.96 1.89
C PRO A 307 19.83 2.50 0.59
N ASN A 308 20.87 3.33 0.70
CA ASN A 308 21.58 3.92 -0.44
C ASN A 308 20.73 4.78 -1.38
N TYR A 309 19.62 5.34 -0.90
CA TYR A 309 18.80 6.26 -1.69
C TYR A 309 19.56 7.54 -2.03
N ASP A 310 19.51 7.95 -3.30
CA ASP A 310 20.00 9.23 -3.76
C ASP A 310 18.90 10.28 -3.59
N PRO A 311 19.03 11.24 -2.66
CA PRO A 311 18.03 12.30 -2.46
C PRO A 311 17.75 13.10 -3.72
N SER A 312 18.67 13.17 -4.68
CA SER A 312 18.49 13.88 -5.95
C SER A 312 17.31 13.34 -6.78
N THR A 313 17.02 12.05 -6.65
CA THR A 313 15.88 11.40 -7.32
C THR A 313 14.55 11.91 -6.76
N MET A 314 14.47 12.10 -5.45
CA MET A 314 13.33 12.72 -4.78
C MET A 314 13.13 14.17 -5.24
N TYR A 315 14.22 14.94 -5.32
CA TYR A 315 14.13 16.32 -5.78
C TYR A 315 13.55 16.46 -7.19
N ALA A 316 13.72 15.46 -8.06
CA ALA A 316 13.08 15.46 -9.37
C ALA A 316 11.55 15.29 -9.31
N HIS A 317 11.03 14.66 -8.25
CA HIS A 317 9.60 14.42 -8.05
C HIS A 317 8.91 15.46 -7.15
N LEU A 318 9.65 16.18 -6.31
CA LEU A 318 9.17 17.35 -5.60
C LEU A 318 9.43 18.57 -6.49
N ASN A 319 8.41 19.08 -7.20
CA ASN A 319 8.62 20.29 -7.99
C ASN A 319 9.09 21.43 -7.07
N ALA A 320 10.07 22.22 -7.55
CA ALA A 320 10.76 23.21 -6.73
C ALA A 320 9.83 24.26 -6.09
N ASP A 321 8.67 24.51 -6.69
CA ASP A 321 7.72 25.54 -6.24
C ASP A 321 6.60 24.99 -5.34
N GLU A 322 6.54 23.67 -5.08
CA GLU A 322 5.46 23.09 -4.26
C GLU A 322 5.74 23.13 -2.76
N PHE A 323 7.00 23.28 -2.35
CA PHE A 323 7.39 23.48 -0.96
C PHE A 323 8.25 24.74 -0.84
N LYS A 324 7.99 25.57 0.17
CA LYS A 324 8.86 26.69 0.53
C LYS A 324 10.21 26.20 1.04
N ARG A 325 10.23 25.07 1.76
CA ARG A 325 11.45 24.45 2.30
C ARG A 325 11.41 22.94 2.15
N VAL A 326 12.54 22.40 1.68
CA VAL A 326 12.83 20.96 1.61
C VAL A 326 14.11 20.72 2.38
N GLU A 327 13.99 20.12 3.56
CA GLU A 327 15.13 19.80 4.44
C GLU A 327 15.43 18.31 4.37
N ASN A 328 16.70 17.92 4.46
CA ASN A 328 17.08 16.51 4.59
C ASN A 328 17.58 16.25 6.00
N LEU A 329 17.02 15.23 6.63
CA LEU A 329 17.55 14.67 7.87
C LEU A 329 18.04 13.26 7.59
N ILE A 330 19.36 13.07 7.68
CA ILE A 330 19.99 11.78 7.41
C ILE A 330 20.61 11.24 8.70
N ILE A 331 20.19 10.05 9.13
CA ILE A 331 20.86 9.32 10.21
C ILE A 331 21.83 8.30 9.60
N ILE A 332 23.11 8.61 9.71
CA ILE A 332 24.20 7.75 9.22
C ILE A 332 24.72 6.90 10.40
N ARG A 333 24.46 5.59 10.37
CA ARG A 333 24.96 4.64 11.38
C ARG A 333 26.40 4.18 11.11
N GLU A 334 26.76 4.09 9.83
CA GLU A 334 27.85 3.22 9.36
C GLU A 334 29.30 3.67 9.53
N PRO A 335 29.70 4.95 9.72
CA PRO A 335 31.13 5.28 9.85
C PRO A 335 31.78 4.54 11.01
N VAL A 336 31.06 4.40 12.13
CA VAL A 336 31.60 3.77 13.34
C VAL A 336 31.59 2.25 13.22
N GLN A 337 30.56 1.64 12.63
CA GLN A 337 30.44 0.18 12.54
C GLN A 337 31.31 -0.42 11.43
N HIS A 338 31.45 0.27 10.29
CA HIS A 338 32.42 -0.10 9.25
C HIS A 338 33.85 0.15 9.72
N CYS A 339 34.14 1.28 10.39
CA CYS A 339 35.46 1.51 10.98
C CYS A 339 35.78 0.48 12.08
N TYR A 340 34.82 0.14 12.96
CA TYR A 340 35.00 -0.90 13.97
C TYR A 340 35.18 -2.29 13.36
N SER A 341 34.38 -2.66 12.34
CA SER A 341 34.51 -3.94 11.65
C SER A 341 35.82 -4.02 10.84
N TRP A 342 36.28 -2.91 10.28
CA TRP A 342 37.57 -2.79 9.61
C TRP A 342 38.73 -2.88 10.61
N ILE A 343 38.71 -2.12 11.71
CA ILE A 343 39.67 -2.22 12.82
C ILE A 343 39.72 -3.66 13.35
N ARG A 344 38.58 -4.29 13.58
CA ARG A 344 38.51 -5.68 14.06
C ARG A 344 39.06 -6.68 13.05
N ARG A 345 38.81 -6.50 11.75
CA ARG A 345 39.26 -7.43 10.69
C ARG A 345 40.71 -7.24 10.27
N PHE A 346 41.20 -6.02 10.26
CA PHE A 346 42.51 -5.69 9.70
C PHE A 346 43.51 -5.30 10.79
N VAL A 347 43.14 -4.43 11.74
CA VAL A 347 44.08 -3.96 12.78
C VAL A 347 44.24 -4.95 13.95
N MET A 348 43.15 -5.57 14.41
CA MET A 348 43.18 -6.48 15.57
C MET A 348 43.54 -7.93 15.18
N LYS A 349 43.21 -8.39 13.97
CA LYS A 349 43.60 -9.73 13.50
C LYS A 349 45.06 -9.79 13.09
N GLU A 350 45.66 -8.72 12.55
CA GLU A 350 47.10 -8.69 12.27
C GLU A 350 47.94 -8.80 13.55
N LYS A 351 47.48 -8.25 14.68
CA LYS A 351 48.18 -8.38 15.97
C LYS A 351 48.20 -9.79 16.58
N ASN A 352 47.31 -10.70 16.14
CA ASN A 352 47.26 -12.09 16.64
C ASN A 352 47.93 -13.10 15.69
N ASN A 353 48.35 -12.65 14.50
CA ASN A 353 49.02 -13.47 13.49
C ASN A 353 50.42 -12.94 13.14
N ALA A 354 50.98 -12.02 13.94
CA ALA A 354 52.35 -11.51 13.84
C ALA A 354 53.20 -11.99 15.02
#